data_AF-A0A411DHG0-F1
#
_entry.id   AF-A0A411DHG0-F1
#
_cell.length_a   1.000
_cell.length_b   1.000
_cell.length_c   1.000
_cell.angle_alpha   90.00
_cell.angle_beta   90.00
_cell.angle_gamma   90.00
#
_symmetry.space_group_name_H-M   'P 1'
#
loop_
_entity.id
_entity.type
_entity.pdbx_description
1 polymer ?
#
loop_
_entity_poly.entity_id
_entity_poly.type
_entity_poly.pdbx_seq_one_letter_code
_entity_poly.pdbx_strand_id
1 'polypeptide(L)'
;MKINNKKRVDHYMTVHLAALALLFLCIGILMYLEYILTLKIFSLMTLLVLVYGFLKNRFIFEYEHSGKMISIKSYQWPSNRGKSFVLETAQKKIVRIEIKEQTFRKYLILLFLNSSGRILRKNIDITFCSENEVNQLLKDISNNLMKGRTGTYFL
;
A
#
# COMPACT_ATOMS: atom_id res chain seq x y z
N MET A 1 -6.11 9.90 -15.05
CA MET A 1 -5.53 8.54 -14.91
C MET A 1 -5.99 7.93 -13.60
N LYS A 2 -6.16 6.60 -13.50
CA LYS A 2 -6.62 5.93 -12.26
C LYS A 2 -5.80 4.69 -11.94
N ILE A 3 -5.25 4.62 -10.73
CA ILE A 3 -4.59 3.43 -10.18
C ILE A 3 -5.39 2.99 -8.96
N ASN A 4 -5.72 1.71 -8.87
CA ASN A 4 -6.45 1.16 -7.73
C ASN A 4 -6.07 -0.31 -7.54
N ASN A 5 -5.41 -0.61 -6.42
CA ASN A 5 -5.01 -1.99 -6.09
C ASN A 5 -6.05 -2.72 -5.21
N LYS A 6 -7.19 -2.10 -4.87
CA LYS A 6 -8.21 -2.63 -3.96
C LYS A 6 -8.63 -4.06 -4.30
N LYS A 7 -9.00 -4.33 -5.56
CA LYS A 7 -9.42 -5.69 -5.98
C LYS A 7 -8.35 -6.74 -5.72
N ARG A 8 -7.07 -6.37 -5.87
CA ARG A 8 -5.93 -7.26 -5.65
C ARG A 8 -5.73 -7.52 -4.16
N VAL A 9 -5.82 -6.47 -3.34
CA VAL A 9 -5.75 -6.59 -1.87
C VAL A 9 -6.93 -7.43 -1.35
N ASP A 10 -8.15 -7.15 -1.81
CA ASP A 10 -9.36 -7.90 -1.44
C ASP A 10 -9.19 -9.38 -1.77
N HIS A 11 -8.82 -9.73 -3.01
CA HIS A 11 -8.60 -11.11 -3.40
C HIS A 11 -7.50 -11.78 -2.57
N TYR A 12 -6.37 -11.11 -2.38
CA TYR A 12 -5.26 -11.62 -1.58
C TYR A 12 -5.72 -11.90 -0.13
N MET A 13 -6.48 -10.98 0.47
CA MET A 13 -6.97 -11.13 1.83
C MET A 13 -8.00 -12.24 1.98
N THR A 14 -8.88 -12.42 0.99
CA THR A 14 -9.80 -13.56 0.95
C THR A 14 -9.04 -14.89 0.90
N VAL A 15 -8.05 -15.01 0.01
CA VAL A 15 -7.20 -16.22 -0.07
C VAL A 15 -6.44 -16.45 1.23
N HIS A 16 -5.96 -15.37 1.85
CA HIS A 16 -5.25 -15.44 3.13
C HIS A 16 -6.13 -15.95 4.27
N LEU A 17 -7.38 -15.50 4.34
CA LEU A 17 -8.35 -16.01 5.31
C LEU A 17 -8.71 -17.47 5.08
N ALA A 18 -8.85 -17.89 3.81
CA ALA A 18 -9.08 -19.29 3.46
C ALA A 18 -7.91 -20.18 3.91
N ALA A 19 -6.66 -19.75 3.67
CA ALA A 19 -5.47 -20.47 4.12
C ALA A 19 -5.40 -20.57 5.66
N LEU A 20 -5.80 -19.51 6.37
CA LEU A 20 -5.81 -19.46 7.82
C LEU A 20 -6.90 -20.38 8.42
N ALA A 21 -8.07 -20.44 7.80
CA ALA A 21 -9.13 -21.39 8.17
C ALA A 21 -8.69 -22.85 7.95
N LEU A 22 -8.04 -23.14 6.81
CA LEU A 22 -7.52 -24.46 6.51
C LEU A 22 -6.42 -24.89 7.49
N LEU A 23 -5.54 -23.96 7.88
CA LEU A 23 -4.53 -24.21 8.91
C LEU A 23 -5.17 -24.61 10.24
N PHE A 24 -6.19 -23.88 10.70
CA PHE A 24 -6.89 -24.24 11.94
C PHE A 24 -7.57 -25.60 11.87
N LEU A 25 -8.15 -25.95 10.73
CA LEU A 25 -8.77 -27.26 10.52
C LEU A 25 -7.73 -28.38 10.58
N CYS A 26 -6.58 -28.21 9.93
CA CYS A 26 -5.46 -29.16 10.02
C CYS A 26 -4.95 -29.31 11.46
N ILE A 27 -4.83 -28.20 12.21
CA ILE A 27 -4.44 -28.25 13.62
C ILE A 27 -5.46 -29.04 14.44
N GLY A 28 -6.77 -28.80 14.24
CA GLY A 28 -7.82 -29.53 14.93
C GLY A 28 -7.78 -31.05 14.68
N ILE A 29 -7.59 -31.47 13.42
CA ILE A 29 -7.46 -32.89 13.06
C ILE A 29 -6.22 -33.50 13.71
N LEU A 30 -5.07 -32.82 13.65
CA LEU A 30 -3.82 -33.36 14.18
C LEU A 30 -3.81 -33.42 15.72
N MET A 31 -4.51 -32.50 16.39
CA MET A 31 -4.77 -32.58 17.82
C MET A 31 -5.64 -33.78 18.18
N TYR A 32 -6.70 -34.04 17.40
CA TYR A 32 -7.57 -35.20 17.60
C TYR A 32 -6.83 -36.53 17.46
N LEU A 33 -5.82 -36.59 16.58
CA LEU A 33 -4.98 -37.78 16.33
C LEU A 33 -3.74 -37.87 17.25
N GLU A 34 -3.64 -37.03 18.30
CA GLU A 34 -2.57 -37.04 19.30
C GLU A 34 -1.13 -36.75 18.78
N TYR A 35 -0.98 -36.18 17.58
CA TYR A 35 0.33 -35.80 17.02
C TYR A 35 0.83 -34.44 17.54
N ILE A 36 1.21 -34.35 18.81
CA ILE A 36 1.34 -33.05 19.51
C ILE A 36 2.66 -32.30 19.26
N LEU A 37 3.81 -32.98 19.12
CA LEU A 37 5.13 -32.30 19.17
C LEU A 37 5.48 -31.55 17.86
N THR A 38 5.40 -32.24 16.72
CA THR A 38 5.69 -31.66 15.39
C THR A 38 4.65 -30.60 14.99
N LEU A 39 3.42 -30.76 15.47
CA LEU A 39 2.30 -29.85 15.21
C LEU A 39 2.55 -28.43 15.73
N LYS A 40 3.13 -28.29 16.94
CA LYS A 40 3.33 -26.99 17.58
C LYS A 40 4.32 -26.11 16.82
N ILE A 41 5.45 -26.67 16.39
CA ILE A 41 6.48 -25.89 15.68
C ILE A 41 5.98 -25.52 14.28
N PHE A 42 5.37 -26.48 13.56
CA PHE A 42 4.84 -26.22 12.21
C PHE A 42 3.73 -25.18 12.21
N SER A 43 2.77 -25.29 13.15
CA SER A 43 1.67 -24.33 13.28
C SER A 43 2.18 -22.93 13.65
N LEU A 44 3.15 -22.82 14.56
CA LEU A 44 3.75 -21.54 14.93
C LEU A 44 4.44 -20.86 13.74
N MET A 45 5.26 -21.61 13.00
CA MET A 45 5.96 -21.07 11.82
C MET A 45 4.99 -20.65 10.73
N THR A 46 3.97 -21.47 10.46
CA THR A 46 2.94 -21.15 9.46
C THR A 46 2.14 -19.92 9.87
N LEU A 47 1.78 -19.79 11.16
CA LEU A 47 1.08 -18.63 11.69
C LEU A 47 1.93 -17.36 11.56
N LEU A 48 3.23 -17.42 11.85
CA LEU A 48 4.14 -16.28 11.67
C LEU A 48 4.20 -15.82 10.22
N VAL A 49 4.30 -16.75 9.26
CA VAL A 49 4.29 -16.44 7.83
C VAL A 49 2.98 -15.80 7.40
N LEU A 50 1.85 -16.32 7.88
CA LEU A 50 0.53 -15.76 7.60
C LEU A 50 0.41 -14.35 8.18
N VAL A 51 0.69 -14.16 9.46
CA VAL A 51 0.64 -12.84 10.13
C VAL A 51 1.54 -11.83 9.41
N TYR A 52 2.74 -12.23 8.99
CA TYR A 52 3.63 -11.39 8.20
C TYR A 52 2.99 -10.99 6.86
N GLY A 53 2.44 -11.95 6.11
CA GLY A 53 1.75 -11.70 4.84
C GLY A 53 0.56 -10.74 5.00
N PHE A 54 -0.25 -10.92 6.06
CA PHE A 54 -1.36 -10.05 6.38
C PHE A 54 -0.90 -8.62 6.70
N LEU A 55 0.09 -8.45 7.59
CA LEU A 55 0.59 -7.13 7.99
C LEU A 55 1.22 -6.36 6.82
N LYS A 56 1.84 -7.08 5.88
CA LYS A 56 2.50 -6.50 4.71
C LYS A 56 1.51 -6.06 3.64
N ASN A 57 0.49 -6.88 3.36
CA ASN A 57 -0.31 -6.75 2.14
C ASN A 57 -1.69 -6.10 2.36
N ARG A 58 -1.93 -5.55 3.55
CA ARG A 58 -3.23 -4.94 3.91
C ARG A 58 -3.48 -3.53 3.40
N PHE A 59 -2.50 -2.89 2.77
CA PHE A 59 -2.63 -1.48 2.37
C PHE A 59 -3.24 -1.35 0.98
N ILE A 60 -4.37 -0.64 0.92
CA ILE A 60 -5.04 -0.24 -0.30
C ILE A 60 -4.57 1.16 -0.65
N PHE A 61 -4.20 1.33 -1.92
CA PHE A 61 -3.77 2.58 -2.52
C PHE A 61 -4.66 2.87 -3.73
N GLU A 62 -5.23 4.07 -3.73
CA GLU A 62 -6.01 4.60 -4.85
C GLU A 62 -5.43 5.95 -5.26
N TYR A 63 -5.24 6.12 -6.55
CA TYR A 63 -4.81 7.38 -7.16
C TYR A 63 -5.76 7.71 -8.29
N GLU A 64 -6.22 8.95 -8.33
CA GLU A 64 -7.05 9.49 -9.39
C GLU A 64 -6.57 10.88 -9.78
N HIS A 65 -6.29 11.05 -11.06
CA HIS A 65 -5.92 12.32 -11.67
C HIS A 65 -7.07 12.82 -12.55
N SER A 66 -7.64 13.96 -12.18
CA SER A 66 -8.74 14.64 -12.88
C SER A 66 -8.27 16.04 -13.30
N GLY A 67 -7.45 16.10 -14.35
CA GLY A 67 -6.96 17.34 -14.95
C GLY A 67 -6.01 18.13 -14.02
N LYS A 68 -6.55 19.05 -13.23
CA LYS A 68 -5.78 19.91 -12.30
C LYS A 68 -5.78 19.41 -10.85
N MET A 69 -6.61 18.41 -10.54
CA MET A 69 -6.75 17.84 -9.20
C MET A 69 -6.19 16.42 -9.15
N ILE A 70 -5.53 16.12 -8.03
CA ILE A 70 -5.05 14.78 -7.69
C ILE A 70 -5.77 14.34 -6.42
N SER A 71 -6.32 13.12 -6.44
CA SER A 71 -6.81 12.40 -5.28
C SER A 71 -5.89 11.22 -5.01
N ILE A 72 -5.29 11.19 -3.81
CA ILE A 72 -4.53 10.04 -3.31
C ILE A 72 -5.23 9.54 -2.06
N LYS A 73 -5.61 8.26 -2.06
CA LYS A 73 -6.21 7.59 -0.92
C LYS A 73 -5.33 6.41 -0.51
N SER A 74 -5.10 6.27 0.78
CA SER A 74 -4.42 5.11 1.37
C SER A 74 -5.12 4.69 2.66
N TYR A 75 -5.48 3.43 2.75
CA TYR A 75 -6.20 2.86 3.88
C TYR A 75 -5.89 1.37 4.04
N GLN A 76 -6.28 0.79 5.18
CA GLN A 76 -6.01 -0.61 5.51
C GLN A 76 -7.26 -1.47 5.32
N TRP A 77 -7.07 -2.71 4.84
CA TRP A 77 -8.06 -3.77 4.82
C TRP A 77 -8.14 -4.50 6.18
N PRO A 78 -9.32 -4.91 6.67
CA PRO A 78 -10.66 -4.59 6.19
C PRO A 78 -11.15 -3.34 6.92
N SER A 79 -10.94 -2.14 6.36
CA SER A 79 -11.51 -0.96 6.99
C SER A 79 -11.96 0.09 5.98
N ASN A 80 -13.27 0.33 6.04
CA ASN A 80 -13.91 1.61 5.75
C ASN A 80 -13.86 2.55 7.00
N ARG A 81 -13.14 2.19 8.09
CA ARG A 81 -13.23 2.83 9.43
C ARG A 81 -11.89 3.25 10.08
N GLY A 82 -10.73 2.96 9.47
CA GLY A 82 -9.42 3.35 10.03
C GLY A 82 -8.98 4.78 9.64
N LYS A 83 -7.85 5.25 10.18
CA LYS A 83 -7.16 6.49 9.75
C LYS A 83 -6.79 6.37 8.26
N SER A 84 -7.75 6.69 7.38
CA SER A 84 -7.54 6.77 5.95
C SER A 84 -6.81 8.08 5.66
N PHE A 85 -5.69 7.97 4.96
CA PHE A 85 -5.10 9.14 4.35
C PHE A 85 -5.87 9.43 3.08
N VAL A 86 -6.61 10.53 3.06
CA VAL A 86 -7.23 11.06 1.85
C VAL A 86 -6.62 12.43 1.61
N LEU A 87 -5.94 12.57 0.48
CA LEU A 87 -5.41 13.84 0.03
C LEU A 87 -6.06 14.19 -1.30
N GLU A 88 -6.86 15.23 -1.27
CA GLU A 88 -7.40 15.88 -2.46
C GLU A 88 -6.73 17.25 -2.55
N THR A 89 -5.84 17.40 -3.53
CA THR A 89 -5.10 18.65 -3.68
C THR A 89 -4.93 19.02 -5.13
N ALA A 90 -4.84 20.32 -5.37
CA ALA A 90 -4.45 20.83 -6.67
C ALA A 90 -3.02 20.37 -6.96
N GLN A 91 -2.79 19.83 -8.15
CA GLN A 91 -1.50 19.26 -8.54
C GLN A 91 -0.34 20.26 -8.41
N LYS A 92 -0.60 21.56 -8.65
CA LYS A 92 0.36 22.65 -8.47
C LYS A 92 0.92 22.80 -7.05
N LYS A 93 0.25 22.22 -6.05
CA LYS A 93 0.73 22.22 -4.66
C LYS A 93 1.73 21.11 -4.38
N ILE A 94 1.89 20.14 -5.27
CA ILE A 94 2.90 19.08 -5.13
C ILE A 94 4.26 19.69 -5.47
N VAL A 95 5.21 19.58 -4.54
CA VAL A 95 6.56 20.13 -4.68
C VAL A 95 7.51 19.07 -5.20
N ARG A 96 7.46 17.87 -4.61
CA ARG A 96 8.34 16.76 -4.94
C ARG A 96 7.69 15.44 -4.57
N ILE A 97 8.07 14.40 -5.31
CA ILE A 97 7.73 13.02 -5.03
C ILE A 97 9.00 12.20 -5.02
N GLU A 98 9.11 11.33 -4.02
CA GLU A 98 10.19 10.36 -3.91
C GLU A 98 9.59 8.98 -3.65
N ILE A 99 10.26 7.96 -4.14
CA ILE A 99 9.94 6.57 -3.80
C ILE A 99 11.09 6.03 -3.01
N LYS A 100 10.77 5.50 -1.82
CA LYS A 100 11.74 4.84 -0.96
C LYS A 100 11.37 3.37 -0.83
N GLU A 101 12.24 2.54 -1.33
CA GLU A 101 12.21 1.10 -1.09
C GLU A 101 13.03 0.79 0.17
N GLN A 102 12.41 0.07 1.09
CA GLN A 102 13.05 -0.58 2.21
C GLN A 102 12.85 -2.09 2.03
N THR A 103 13.67 -2.90 2.71
CA THR A 103 13.82 -4.35 2.52
C THR A 103 12.51 -5.12 2.29
N PHE A 104 11.40 -4.67 2.89
CA PHE A 104 10.08 -5.30 2.71
C PHE A 104 8.92 -4.34 2.48
N ARG A 105 9.20 -3.04 2.27
CA ARG A 105 8.16 -2.01 2.14
C ARG A 105 8.54 -0.97 1.11
N LYS A 106 7.55 -0.52 0.36
CA LYS A 106 7.69 0.55 -0.62
C LYS A 106 6.85 1.73 -0.19
N TYR A 107 7.48 2.89 -0.08
CA TYR A 107 6.86 4.12 0.35
C TYR A 107 6.91 5.18 -0.73
N LEU A 108 5.76 5.80 -0.98
CA LEU A 108 5.64 7.04 -1.72
C LEU A 108 5.74 8.20 -0.73
N ILE A 109 6.79 8.99 -0.84
CA ILE A 109 6.99 10.20 -0.06
C ILE A 109 6.51 11.38 -0.91
N LEU A 110 5.42 11.99 -0.47
CA LEU A 110 4.81 13.15 -1.10
C LEU A 110 5.12 14.41 -0.30
N LEU A 111 5.74 15.40 -0.96
CA LEU A 111 5.95 16.75 -0.43
C LEU A 111 4.97 17.70 -1.11
N PHE A 112 4.12 18.37 -0.33
CA PHE A 112 3.13 19.32 -0.86
C PHE A 112 2.98 20.57 0.00
N LEU A 113 2.60 21.68 -0.61
CA LEU A 113 2.31 22.95 0.04
C LEU A 113 0.90 22.94 0.65
N ASN A 114 0.78 23.28 1.93
CA ASN A 114 -0.50 23.52 2.56
C ASN A 114 -1.06 24.91 2.18
N SER A 115 -2.26 25.24 2.66
CA SER A 115 -2.88 26.57 2.47
C SER A 115 -2.04 27.73 3.03
N SER A 116 -1.25 27.48 4.07
CA SER A 116 -0.33 28.44 4.69
C SER A 116 1.03 28.54 3.98
N GLY A 117 1.22 27.88 2.83
CA GLY A 117 2.49 27.86 2.11
C GLY A 117 3.60 27.02 2.76
N ARG A 118 3.29 26.25 3.82
CA ARG A 118 4.25 25.34 4.46
C ARG A 118 4.33 24.02 3.70
N ILE A 119 5.54 23.49 3.55
CA ILE A 119 5.77 22.17 2.94
C ILE A 119 5.45 21.09 3.98
N LEU A 120 4.52 20.20 3.63
CA LEU A 120 4.16 19.02 4.40
C LEU A 120 4.69 17.78 3.70
N ARG A 121 5.22 16.86 4.51
CA ARG A 121 5.67 15.53 4.07
C ARG A 121 4.66 14.47 4.48
N LYS A 122 4.28 13.61 3.55
CA LYS A 122 3.47 12.42 3.82
C LYS A 122 4.12 11.19 3.22
N ASN A 123 4.17 10.13 4.02
CA ASN A 123 4.68 8.83 3.61
C ASN A 123 3.46 7.91 3.43
N ILE A 124 3.33 7.33 2.24
CA ILE A 124 2.18 6.52 1.84
C ILE A 124 2.70 5.14 1.46
N ASP A 125 2.12 4.10 2.03
CA ASP A 125 2.51 2.73 1.70
C ASP A 125 1.95 2.34 0.32
N ILE A 126 2.85 1.98 -0.58
CA ILE A 126 2.57 1.51 -1.94
C ILE A 126 3.18 0.12 -2.20
N THR A 127 3.45 -0.64 -1.13
CA THR A 127 4.11 -1.97 -1.20
C THR A 127 3.36 -2.94 -2.12
N PHE A 128 2.04 -2.83 -2.20
CA PHE A 128 1.20 -3.72 -3.01
C PHE A 128 0.85 -3.16 -4.39
N CYS A 129 1.47 -2.05 -4.80
CA CYS A 129 1.42 -1.54 -6.16
C CYS A 129 2.49 -2.22 -7.02
N SER A 130 2.12 -2.59 -8.25
CA SER A 130 3.06 -3.11 -9.26
C SER A 130 4.04 -2.03 -9.72
N GLU A 131 5.20 -2.44 -10.23
CA GLU A 131 6.18 -1.51 -10.80
C GLU A 131 5.59 -0.67 -11.94
N ASN A 132 4.72 -1.25 -12.77
CA ASN A 132 4.03 -0.51 -13.83
C ASN A 132 3.14 0.60 -13.27
N GLU A 133 2.34 0.31 -12.23
CA GLU A 133 1.50 1.30 -11.56
C GLU A 133 2.36 2.42 -10.94
N VAL A 134 3.49 2.05 -10.34
CA VAL A 134 4.43 2.99 -9.75
C VAL A 134 5.10 3.88 -10.80
N ASN A 135 5.58 3.31 -11.89
CA ASN A 135 6.23 4.03 -12.99
C ASN A 135 5.23 4.96 -13.67
N GLN A 136 3.99 4.51 -13.84
CA GLN A 136 2.92 5.35 -14.37
C GLN A 136 2.57 6.51 -13.43
N LEU A 137 2.48 6.26 -12.12
CA LEU A 137 2.27 7.32 -11.11
C LEU A 137 3.38 8.38 -11.18
N LEU A 138 4.64 7.95 -11.25
CA LEU A 138 5.78 8.85 -11.39
C LEU A 138 5.74 9.62 -12.71
N LYS A 139 5.42 8.96 -13.82
CA LYS A 139 5.32 9.60 -15.13
C LYS A 139 4.21 10.64 -15.18
N ASP A 140 3.03 10.33 -14.62
CA ASP A 140 1.91 11.25 -14.57
C ASP A 140 2.24 12.50 -13.74
N ILE A 141 2.90 12.32 -12.59
CA ILE A 141 3.20 13.46 -11.72
C ILE A 141 4.41 14.25 -12.26
N SER A 142 5.45 13.61 -12.79
CA SER A 142 6.64 14.28 -13.36
C SER A 142 6.33 15.06 -14.64
N ASN A 143 5.60 14.49 -15.60
CA ASN A 143 5.24 15.19 -16.84
C ASN A 143 4.45 16.48 -16.58
N ASN A 144 3.64 16.48 -15.52
CA ASN A 144 2.82 17.62 -15.16
C ASN A 144 3.56 18.64 -14.26
N LEU A 145 4.52 18.20 -13.44
CA LEU A 145 5.46 19.10 -12.76
C LEU A 145 6.33 19.85 -13.78
N MET A 146 6.81 19.16 -14.83
CA MET A 146 7.57 19.73 -15.94
C MET A 146 6.75 20.78 -16.73
N LYS A 147 5.46 20.53 -16.97
CA LYS A 147 4.57 21.52 -17.62
C LYS A 147 4.33 22.79 -16.79
N GLY A 148 4.55 22.73 -15.47
CA GLY A 148 4.38 23.87 -14.56
C GLY A 148 5.67 24.63 -14.23
N ARG A 149 6.85 24.06 -14.55
CA ARG A 149 8.17 24.64 -14.25
C ARG A 149 9.13 24.46 -15.44
N THR A 150 9.12 25.45 -16.33
CA THR A 150 10.32 25.83 -17.09
C THR A 150 11.34 26.38 -16.10
N GLY A 151 12.20 25.53 -15.55
CA GLY A 151 13.25 25.98 -14.61
C GLY A 151 13.90 24.85 -13.82
N THR A 152 14.99 24.31 -14.39
CA THR A 152 16.13 23.61 -13.77
C THR A 152 15.88 22.46 -12.79
N TYR A 153 16.26 21.26 -13.22
CA TYR A 153 16.42 20.05 -12.40
C TYR A 153 17.90 19.86 -12.08
N PHE A 154 18.22 19.49 -10.85
CA PHE A 154 19.44 18.75 -10.54
C PHE A 154 19.03 17.31 -10.16
N LEU A 155 19.66 16.38 -10.88
CA LEU A 155 19.60 14.93 -10.72
C LEU A 155 20.11 14.52 -9.33
#